data_AF-A0A2J8UM85-F1
#
_entry.id   AF-A0A2J8UM85-F1
#
_cell.length_a   1.000
_cell.length_b   1.000
_cell.length_c   1.000
_cell.angle_alpha   90.00
_cell.angle_beta   90.00
_cell.angle_gamma   90.00
#
_symmetry.space_group_name_H-M   'P 1'
#
loop_
_entity.id
_entity.type
_entity.pdbx_description
1 polymer ?
#
loop_
_entity_poly.entity_id
_entity_poly.type
_entity_poly.pdbx_seq_one_letter_code
_entity_poly.pdbx_strand_id
1 'polypeptide(L)'
;PDQKENTHFTVLIHELAEAFQKDFTKSTKERLLLTAGVSAGRQMIDNSYQVEKLAKDLDFINLLSFDFHGSWEKPLITGHNSPLSKGWQDRGPSSYYNVICQFLKGAKITRLQDQQVPYAVKGNQWVGYDDVKSMETKVHFLKNLNLGGAMIWSIDMDDFTGKSCNQGPYPLVQAVKRSLGSL
;
A
#
# COMPACT_ATOMS: atom_id res chain seq x y z
N PRO A 1 -11.11 13.09 -9.71
CA PRO A 1 -10.77 13.21 -11.13
C PRO A 1 -12.01 13.44 -11.97
N ASP A 2 -11.91 14.27 -13.00
CA ASP A 2 -12.97 14.36 -14.01
C ASP A 2 -12.83 13.21 -15.03
N GLN A 3 -13.78 13.11 -15.96
CA GLN A 3 -13.80 12.07 -16.98
C GLN A 3 -12.69 12.25 -18.04
N LYS A 4 -12.09 13.45 -18.14
CA LYS A 4 -11.01 13.71 -19.08
C LYS A 4 -9.72 13.07 -18.58
N GLU A 5 -9.39 13.24 -17.30
CA GLU A 5 -8.19 12.65 -16.71
C GLU A 5 -8.20 11.11 -16.73
N ASN A 6 -9.36 10.46 -16.56
CA ASN A 6 -9.52 9.02 -16.80
C ASN A 6 -9.12 8.62 -18.24
N THR A 7 -9.58 9.41 -19.21
CA THR A 7 -9.32 9.18 -20.64
C THR A 7 -7.85 9.44 -20.96
N HIS A 8 -7.29 10.56 -20.53
CA HIS A 8 -5.87 10.92 -20.73
C HIS A 8 -4.94 9.89 -20.10
N PHE A 9 -5.20 9.45 -18.87
CA PHE A 9 -4.40 8.41 -18.21
C PHE A 9 -4.43 7.09 -18.98
N THR A 10 -5.62 6.66 -19.43
CA THR A 10 -5.76 5.42 -20.21
C THR A 10 -5.02 5.50 -21.55
N VAL A 11 -5.12 6.63 -22.27
CA VAL A 11 -4.41 6.85 -23.55
C VAL A 11 -2.90 6.87 -23.33
N LEU A 12 -2.41 7.58 -22.31
CA LEU A 12 -0.98 7.65 -21.98
C LEU A 12 -0.37 6.26 -21.72
N ILE A 13 -1.06 5.43 -20.93
CA ILE A 13 -0.60 4.05 -20.65
C ILE A 13 -0.58 3.21 -21.94
N HIS A 14 -1.61 3.32 -22.78
CA HIS A 14 -1.69 2.57 -24.03
C HIS A 14 -0.58 2.97 -25.02
N GLU A 15 -0.37 4.27 -25.24
CA GLU A 15 0.69 4.79 -26.13
C GLU A 15 2.10 4.40 -25.64
N LEU A 16 2.33 4.41 -24.31
CA LEU A 16 3.58 3.92 -23.73
C LEU A 16 3.78 2.41 -23.94
N ALA A 17 2.73 1.60 -23.77
CA ALA A 17 2.80 0.16 -23.99
C ALA A 17 3.10 -0.18 -25.46
N GLU A 18 2.42 0.47 -26.41
CA GLU A 18 2.70 0.33 -27.84
C GLU A 18 4.14 0.77 -28.19
N ALA A 19 4.60 1.90 -27.63
CA ALA A 19 5.95 2.40 -27.86
C ALA A 19 7.03 1.44 -27.32
N PHE A 20 6.85 0.91 -26.10
CA PHE A 20 7.79 -0.04 -25.48
C PHE A 20 7.82 -1.37 -26.23
N GLN A 21 6.67 -1.86 -26.69
CA GLN A 21 6.60 -3.06 -27.52
C GLN A 21 7.28 -2.85 -28.89
N LYS A 22 7.08 -1.68 -29.51
CA LYS A 22 7.69 -1.31 -30.80
C LYS A 22 9.19 -1.09 -30.71
N ASP A 23 9.70 -0.58 -29.59
CA ASP A 23 11.15 -0.52 -29.31
C ASP A 23 11.72 -1.94 -29.14
N PHE A 24 11.08 -2.78 -28.32
CA PHE A 24 11.50 -4.15 -28.06
C PHE A 24 11.63 -4.98 -29.35
N THR A 25 10.68 -4.88 -30.29
CA THR A 25 10.78 -5.59 -31.60
C THR A 25 12.00 -5.23 -32.46
N LYS A 26 12.73 -4.17 -32.11
CA LYS A 26 13.97 -3.72 -32.80
C LYS A 26 15.21 -3.83 -31.93
N SER A 27 15.05 -4.22 -30.67
CA SER A 27 16.08 -4.20 -29.65
C SER A 27 16.64 -5.61 -29.40
N THR A 28 17.88 -5.69 -28.93
CA THR A 28 18.46 -6.92 -28.36
C THR A 28 18.37 -6.96 -26.83
N LYS A 29 17.76 -5.93 -26.22
CA LYS A 29 17.50 -5.82 -24.78
C LYS A 29 16.07 -6.26 -24.47
N GLU A 30 15.81 -6.55 -23.20
CA GLU A 30 14.46 -6.82 -22.70
C GLU A 30 13.52 -5.61 -22.89
N ARG A 31 12.21 -5.86 -23.00
CA ARG A 31 11.19 -4.80 -23.06
C ARG A 31 11.19 -4.00 -21.76
N LEU A 32 11.06 -2.68 -21.87
CA LEU A 32 10.81 -1.81 -20.73
C LEU A 32 9.49 -2.20 -20.05
N LEU A 33 9.53 -2.38 -18.72
CA LEU A 33 8.34 -2.63 -17.92
C LEU A 33 7.49 -1.37 -17.79
N LEU A 34 6.16 -1.50 -17.91
CA LEU A 34 5.20 -0.44 -17.68
C LEU A 34 4.32 -0.80 -16.49
N THR A 35 4.31 0.06 -15.46
CA THR A 35 3.56 -0.16 -14.21
C THR A 35 2.92 1.14 -13.75
N ALA A 36 1.87 1.05 -12.94
CA ALA A 36 1.19 2.22 -12.40
C ALA A 36 0.86 2.07 -10.90
N GLY A 37 1.02 3.16 -10.14
CA GLY A 37 0.43 3.29 -8.81
C GLY A 37 -1.06 3.59 -8.93
N VAL A 38 -1.92 2.74 -8.38
CA VAL A 38 -3.38 2.85 -8.51
C VAL A 38 -4.08 2.89 -7.15
N SER A 39 -5.08 3.75 -7.00
CA SER A 39 -5.82 3.90 -5.74
C SER A 39 -6.56 2.62 -5.35
N ALA A 40 -6.56 2.27 -4.06
CA ALA A 40 -7.41 1.22 -3.50
C ALA A 40 -8.84 1.69 -3.14
N GLY A 41 -9.14 2.98 -3.26
CA GLY A 41 -10.46 3.52 -2.95
C GLY A 41 -11.47 3.23 -4.06
N ARG A 42 -12.52 2.44 -3.77
CA ARG A 42 -13.52 2.01 -4.78
C ARG A 42 -14.09 3.15 -5.64
N GLN A 43 -14.58 4.22 -5.02
CA GLN A 43 -15.10 5.38 -5.76
C GLN A 43 -14.03 6.02 -6.66
N MET A 44 -12.75 5.93 -6.30
CA MET A 44 -11.68 6.43 -7.15
C MET A 44 -11.35 5.48 -8.29
N ILE A 45 -11.41 4.17 -8.05
CA ILE A 45 -11.27 3.15 -9.10
C ILE A 45 -12.35 3.33 -10.17
N ASP A 46 -13.62 3.36 -9.75
CA ASP A 46 -14.80 3.46 -10.62
C ASP A 46 -14.76 4.74 -11.50
N ASN A 47 -14.18 5.84 -10.98
CA ASN A 47 -14.10 7.12 -11.69
C ASN A 47 -12.81 7.31 -12.53
N SER A 48 -11.68 6.72 -12.14
CA SER A 48 -10.37 7.03 -12.76
C SER A 48 -9.86 5.98 -13.75
N TYR A 49 -10.29 4.71 -13.66
CA TYR A 49 -9.56 3.62 -14.30
C TYR A 49 -10.43 2.79 -15.27
N GLN A 50 -9.99 2.71 -16.53
CA GLN A 50 -10.50 1.72 -17.49
C GLN A 50 -9.79 0.38 -17.25
N VAL A 51 -10.14 -0.30 -16.15
CA VAL A 51 -9.41 -1.46 -15.59
C VAL A 51 -9.07 -2.52 -16.65
N GLU A 52 -10.04 -2.92 -17.48
CA GLU A 52 -9.88 -3.93 -18.54
C GLU A 52 -8.92 -3.55 -19.69
N LYS A 53 -8.57 -2.26 -19.83
CA LYS A 53 -7.54 -1.79 -20.76
C LYS A 53 -6.18 -1.73 -20.05
N LEU A 54 -6.14 -1.10 -18.88
CA LEU A 54 -4.93 -1.00 -18.06
C LEU A 54 -4.35 -2.38 -17.73
N ALA A 55 -5.18 -3.40 -17.48
CA ALA A 55 -4.74 -4.77 -17.23
C ALA A 55 -4.12 -5.49 -18.45
N LYS A 56 -4.21 -4.94 -19.66
CA LYS A 56 -3.59 -5.45 -20.89
C LYS A 56 -2.29 -4.71 -21.21
N ASP A 57 -2.26 -3.41 -20.92
CA ASP A 57 -1.15 -2.52 -21.26
C ASP A 57 -0.07 -2.47 -20.15
N LEU A 58 -0.43 -2.74 -18.88
CA LEU A 58 0.50 -2.76 -17.74
C LEU A 58 1.02 -4.16 -17.44
N ASP A 59 2.32 -4.26 -17.15
CA ASP A 59 2.97 -5.49 -16.67
C ASP A 59 2.47 -5.89 -15.27
N PHE A 60 2.29 -4.90 -14.38
CA PHE A 60 1.61 -5.06 -13.10
C PHE A 60 1.16 -3.71 -12.53
N ILE A 61 0.21 -3.77 -11.59
CA ILE A 61 -0.26 -2.61 -10.82
C ILE A 61 0.34 -2.58 -9.41
N ASN A 62 0.74 -1.39 -8.98
CA ASN A 62 1.14 -1.09 -7.61
C ASN A 62 -0.10 -0.55 -6.88
N LEU A 63 -0.91 -1.44 -6.31
CA LEU A 63 -2.10 -1.05 -5.56
C LEU A 63 -1.70 -0.28 -4.29
N LEU A 64 -2.13 0.98 -4.19
CA LEU A 64 -1.88 1.86 -3.06
C LEU A 64 -2.86 1.50 -1.93
N SER A 65 -2.67 0.33 -1.31
CA SER A 65 -3.52 -0.26 -0.26
C SER A 65 -3.15 0.21 1.16
N PHE A 66 -2.80 1.48 1.25
CA PHE A 66 -2.69 2.25 2.48
C PHE A 66 -3.70 3.40 2.33
N ASP A 67 -3.59 4.44 3.15
CA ASP A 67 -4.37 5.65 2.94
C ASP A 67 -5.89 5.44 3.09
N PHE A 68 -6.31 4.71 4.13
CA PHE A 68 -7.71 4.47 4.46
C PHE A 68 -8.31 5.26 5.64
N HIS A 69 -7.56 5.84 6.59
CA HIS A 69 -8.12 6.73 7.64
C HIS A 69 -7.11 7.74 8.20
N GLY A 70 -7.49 9.02 8.35
CA GLY A 70 -6.54 10.10 8.68
C GLY A 70 -7.15 11.46 9.02
N SER A 71 -6.29 12.44 9.30
CA SER A 71 -6.65 13.75 9.91
C SER A 71 -7.54 14.69 9.07
N TRP A 72 -7.99 14.27 7.90
CA TRP A 72 -8.88 15.01 7.01
C TRP A 72 -10.32 14.49 6.98
N GLU A 73 -10.60 13.39 7.67
CA GLU A 73 -11.95 12.85 7.78
C GLU A 73 -12.91 13.89 8.37
N LYS A 74 -14.16 13.86 7.89
CA LYS A 74 -15.25 14.71 8.37
C LYS A 74 -16.47 13.80 8.61
N PRO A 75 -16.87 13.55 9.87
CA PRO A 75 -16.30 14.09 11.11
C PRO A 75 -14.86 13.63 11.36
N LEU A 76 -14.08 14.44 12.08
CA LEU A 76 -12.70 14.10 12.45
C LEU A 76 -12.73 13.01 13.53
N ILE A 77 -12.44 11.78 13.12
CA ILE A 77 -12.38 10.59 13.97
C ILE A 77 -11.03 9.88 13.77
N THR A 78 -10.62 9.08 14.74
CA THR A 78 -9.44 8.21 14.60
C THR A 78 -9.81 6.95 13.82
N GLY A 79 -9.05 6.62 12.79
CA GLY A 79 -9.08 5.32 12.14
C GLY A 79 -7.68 4.89 11.70
N HIS A 80 -7.53 3.65 11.27
CA HIS A 80 -6.23 3.08 10.93
C HIS A 80 -5.80 3.37 9.48
N ASN A 81 -4.52 3.70 9.24
CA ASN A 81 -4.00 4.01 7.90
C ASN A 81 -4.18 2.86 6.88
N SER A 82 -3.80 1.63 7.23
CA SER A 82 -3.88 0.46 6.34
C SER A 82 -4.47 -0.76 7.07
N PRO A 83 -5.77 -0.79 7.40
CA PRO A 83 -6.41 -1.96 8.02
C PRO A 83 -6.50 -3.09 6.99
N LEU A 84 -6.22 -4.34 7.41
CA LEU A 84 -6.32 -5.50 6.51
C LEU A 84 -7.79 -5.92 6.27
N SER A 85 -8.67 -5.54 7.19
CA SER A 85 -10.07 -5.98 7.19
C SER A 85 -10.93 -4.87 7.78
N LYS A 86 -12.20 -4.84 7.38
CA LYS A 86 -13.14 -3.81 7.80
C LYS A 86 -13.35 -3.88 9.32
N GLY A 87 -13.17 -2.74 9.99
CA GLY A 87 -13.50 -2.57 11.39
C GLY A 87 -14.99 -2.57 11.67
N TRP A 88 -15.37 -2.95 12.89
CA TRP A 88 -16.78 -3.09 13.29
C TRP A 88 -17.61 -1.81 13.22
N GLN A 89 -16.98 -0.62 13.24
CA GLN A 89 -17.64 0.69 13.11
C GLN A 89 -17.61 1.26 11.69
N ASP A 90 -16.79 0.72 10.78
CA ASP A 90 -16.33 1.45 9.60
C ASP A 90 -17.47 1.77 8.62
N ARG A 91 -17.51 3.04 8.18
CA ARG A 91 -18.35 3.57 7.12
C ARG A 91 -17.57 4.63 6.32
N GLY A 92 -17.14 4.29 5.10
CA GLY A 92 -16.42 5.20 4.19
C GLY A 92 -14.88 5.12 4.29
N PRO A 93 -14.12 5.92 3.50
CA PRO A 93 -12.64 5.87 3.41
C PRO A 93 -11.85 7.21 3.57
N SER A 94 -10.53 7.15 3.86
CA SER A 94 -9.35 8.10 3.66
C SER A 94 -8.73 8.81 4.90
N SER A 95 -7.41 8.90 5.25
CA SER A 95 -6.19 8.18 4.77
C SER A 95 -4.92 7.99 5.69
N TYR A 96 -4.01 8.98 5.90
CA TYR A 96 -2.56 8.85 6.32
C TYR A 96 -2.25 8.99 7.85
N TYR A 97 -1.03 8.85 8.48
CA TYR A 97 0.44 8.92 8.15
C TYR A 97 1.32 8.16 9.23
N ASN A 98 2.68 8.04 9.13
CA ASN A 98 3.53 7.33 10.15
C ASN A 98 5.01 7.76 10.40
N VAL A 99 5.42 7.88 11.68
CA VAL A 99 6.84 7.85 12.20
C VAL A 99 6.87 7.25 13.62
N ILE A 100 6.96 5.92 13.75
CA ILE A 100 6.38 5.22 14.92
C ILE A 100 7.36 4.83 16.04
N CYS A 101 8.53 4.25 15.75
CA CYS A 101 9.31 3.54 16.79
C CYS A 101 9.78 4.41 17.98
N GLN A 102 9.96 5.72 17.79
CA GLN A 102 10.22 6.65 18.90
C GLN A 102 8.96 6.94 19.72
N PHE A 103 7.80 7.06 19.06
CA PHE A 103 6.50 7.29 19.71
C PHE A 103 6.11 6.13 20.64
N LEU A 104 6.36 4.88 20.23
CA LEU A 104 6.02 3.67 21.00
C LEU A 104 6.67 3.62 22.39
N LYS A 105 7.80 4.30 22.60
CA LYS A 105 8.50 4.33 23.90
C LYS A 105 7.62 5.04 24.94
N GLY A 106 6.94 4.26 25.78
CA GLY A 106 5.96 4.74 26.75
C GLY A 106 4.57 5.01 26.18
N ALA A 107 4.22 4.46 25.01
CA ALA A 107 2.85 4.43 24.52
C ALA A 107 2.13 3.14 24.95
N LYS A 108 0.81 3.20 25.09
CA LYS A 108 -0.04 2.00 25.19
C LYS A 108 -0.35 1.50 23.79
N ILE A 109 0.10 0.28 23.46
CA ILE A 109 -0.17 -0.39 22.18
C ILE A 109 -1.39 -1.29 22.35
N THR A 110 -2.30 -1.26 21.38
CA THR A 110 -3.48 -2.13 21.29
C THR A 110 -3.53 -2.72 19.88
N ARG A 111 -3.87 -4.01 19.75
CA ARG A 111 -4.07 -4.64 18.44
C ARG A 111 -5.55 -4.86 18.18
N LEU A 112 -6.04 -4.34 17.05
CA LEU A 112 -7.39 -4.55 16.56
C LEU A 112 -7.49 -5.97 15.99
N GLN A 113 -8.35 -6.80 16.56
CA GLN A 113 -8.50 -8.20 16.12
C GLN A 113 -9.27 -8.30 14.81
N ASP A 114 -10.27 -7.44 14.63
CA ASP A 114 -11.10 -7.31 13.44
C ASP A 114 -10.32 -6.70 12.26
N GLN A 115 -9.54 -5.64 12.48
CA GLN A 115 -8.71 -5.01 11.43
C GLN A 115 -7.33 -5.67 11.25
N GLN A 116 -6.92 -6.55 12.17
CA GLN A 116 -5.67 -7.33 12.22
C GLN A 116 -4.35 -6.51 12.37
N VAL A 117 -4.46 -5.24 12.76
CA VAL A 117 -3.38 -4.24 12.80
C VAL A 117 -3.26 -3.54 14.17
N PRO A 118 -2.09 -2.99 14.54
CA PRO A 118 -1.91 -2.26 15.79
C PRO A 118 -2.23 -0.75 15.70
N TYR A 119 -2.58 -0.17 16.85
CA TYR A 119 -2.48 1.27 17.08
C TYR A 119 -1.81 1.55 18.43
N ALA A 120 -1.26 2.75 18.58
CA ALA A 120 -0.60 3.22 19.80
C ALA A 120 -1.19 4.54 20.29
N VAL A 121 -1.29 4.70 21.61
CA VAL A 121 -1.77 5.92 22.28
C VAL A 121 -0.76 6.40 23.30
N LYS A 122 -0.46 7.70 23.29
CA LYS A 122 0.43 8.36 24.26
C LYS A 122 -0.09 9.77 24.57
N GLY A 123 -0.60 9.97 25.79
CA GLY A 123 -1.32 11.19 26.12
C GLY A 123 -2.58 11.33 25.25
N ASN A 124 -2.71 12.46 24.55
CA ASN A 124 -3.79 12.72 23.58
C ASN A 124 -3.44 12.31 22.13
N GLN A 125 -2.27 11.71 21.88
CA GLN A 125 -1.85 11.30 20.56
C GLN A 125 -2.27 9.85 20.28
N TRP A 126 -2.79 9.60 19.07
CA TRP A 126 -3.21 8.28 18.57
C TRP A 126 -2.55 8.03 17.21
N VAL A 127 -1.98 6.85 16.99
CA VAL A 127 -1.29 6.48 15.74
C VAL A 127 -1.65 5.04 15.35
N GLY A 128 -2.22 4.85 14.17
CA GLY A 128 -2.49 3.54 13.55
C GLY A 128 -1.39 3.17 12.56
N TYR A 129 -0.77 2.01 12.72
CA TYR A 129 0.48 1.69 12.02
C TYR A 129 0.62 0.20 11.68
N ASP A 130 1.59 -0.10 10.82
CA ASP A 130 1.97 -1.48 10.52
C ASP A 130 3.22 -1.91 11.29
N ASP A 131 3.20 -3.15 11.82
CA ASP A 131 4.32 -3.80 12.50
C ASP A 131 4.72 -5.10 11.78
N VAL A 132 5.84 -5.71 12.20
CA VAL A 132 6.32 -6.99 11.65
C VAL A 132 5.20 -8.03 11.55
N LYS A 133 4.33 -8.10 12.56
CA LYS A 133 3.22 -9.05 12.60
C LYS A 133 2.10 -8.70 11.61
N SER A 134 1.77 -7.43 11.38
CA SER A 134 0.77 -7.06 10.35
C SER A 134 1.34 -7.22 8.95
N MET A 135 2.64 -7.00 8.74
CA MET A 135 3.33 -7.33 7.49
C MET A 135 3.24 -8.84 7.18
N GLU A 136 3.59 -9.70 8.14
CA GLU A 136 3.46 -11.16 8.02
C GLU A 136 2.01 -11.56 7.72
N THR A 137 1.03 -11.00 8.44
CA THR A 137 -0.40 -11.27 8.23
C THR A 137 -0.88 -10.83 6.84
N LYS A 138 -0.46 -9.64 6.36
CA LYS A 138 -0.76 -9.12 5.01
C LYS A 138 -0.14 -9.99 3.91
N VAL A 139 1.05 -10.56 4.13
CA VAL A 139 1.66 -11.50 3.18
C VAL A 139 0.97 -12.86 3.16
N HIS A 140 0.49 -13.37 4.29
CA HIS A 140 -0.36 -14.57 4.27
C HIS A 140 -1.68 -14.31 3.52
N PHE A 141 -2.30 -13.14 3.72
CA PHE A 141 -3.51 -12.76 2.99
C PHE A 141 -3.28 -12.65 1.47
N LEU A 142 -2.23 -11.96 1.02
CA LEU A 142 -1.97 -11.82 -0.43
C LEU A 142 -1.64 -13.17 -1.09
N LYS A 143 -0.98 -14.09 -0.38
CA LYS A 143 -0.76 -15.48 -0.85
C LYS A 143 -2.08 -16.23 -1.02
N ASN A 144 -2.99 -16.12 -0.04
CA ASN A 144 -4.31 -16.76 -0.10
C ASN A 144 -5.22 -16.20 -1.21
N LEU A 145 -4.96 -14.98 -1.68
CA LEU A 145 -5.63 -14.36 -2.84
C LEU A 145 -4.85 -14.54 -4.16
N ASN A 146 -3.75 -15.30 -4.17
CA ASN A 146 -2.89 -15.51 -5.33
C ASN A 146 -2.39 -14.21 -6.00
N LEU A 147 -2.15 -13.15 -5.21
CA LEU A 147 -1.62 -11.89 -5.72
C LEU A 147 -0.13 -12.00 -6.06
N GLY A 148 0.32 -11.24 -7.07
CA GLY A 148 1.68 -11.34 -7.62
C GLY A 148 2.83 -10.88 -6.71
N GLY A 149 2.54 -10.21 -5.58
CA GLY A 149 3.56 -9.76 -4.63
C GLY A 149 3.07 -8.66 -3.68
N ALA A 150 4.02 -7.98 -3.04
CA ALA A 150 3.79 -6.82 -2.18
C ALA A 150 4.62 -5.62 -2.65
N MET A 151 4.00 -4.44 -2.72
CA MET A 151 4.67 -3.16 -2.94
C MET A 151 4.83 -2.43 -1.60
N ILE A 152 5.97 -1.77 -1.39
CA ILE A 152 6.29 -1.06 -0.14
C ILE A 152 6.39 0.44 -0.41
N TRP A 153 5.56 1.22 0.29
CA TRP A 153 5.66 2.68 0.36
C TRP A 153 6.07 3.12 1.78
N SER A 154 7.33 3.43 2.05
CA SER A 154 8.51 3.32 1.17
C SER A 154 9.71 2.83 1.99
N ILE A 155 10.72 2.26 1.32
CA ILE A 155 11.82 1.55 1.99
C ILE A 155 12.68 2.45 2.91
N ASP A 156 12.72 3.75 2.62
CA ASP A 156 13.41 4.79 3.39
C ASP A 156 12.63 5.26 4.64
N MET A 157 11.35 4.88 4.76
CA MET A 157 10.54 5.08 5.98
C MET A 157 10.55 3.88 6.93
N ASP A 158 11.07 2.72 6.51
CA ASP A 158 11.39 1.62 7.43
C ASP A 158 12.61 1.97 8.30
N ASP A 159 12.92 1.21 9.36
CA ASP A 159 14.17 1.40 10.10
C ASP A 159 15.35 0.80 9.32
N PHE A 160 15.69 1.44 8.19
CA PHE A 160 16.78 1.07 7.30
C PHE A 160 18.15 1.03 7.99
N THR A 161 18.28 1.66 9.16
CA THR A 161 19.49 1.63 9.99
C THR A 161 19.50 0.53 11.05
N GLY A 162 18.33 0.03 11.44
CA GLY A 162 18.11 -0.86 12.58
C GLY A 162 18.28 -0.23 13.97
N LYS A 163 18.50 1.09 14.05
CA LYS A 163 18.87 1.82 15.30
C LYS A 163 17.67 2.42 16.06
N SER A 164 16.51 2.52 15.42
CA SER A 164 15.31 3.15 16.00
C SER A 164 14.45 2.14 16.76
N CYS A 165 14.24 0.98 16.14
CA CYS A 165 13.37 -0.09 16.61
C CYS A 165 14.14 -1.26 17.25
N ASN A 166 15.47 -1.32 17.12
CA ASN A 166 16.35 -2.39 17.62
C ASN A 166 16.00 -3.80 17.08
N GLN A 167 15.49 -3.89 15.85
CA GLN A 167 15.11 -5.16 15.19
C GLN A 167 16.02 -5.50 13.99
N GLY A 168 17.16 -4.82 13.86
CA GLY A 168 18.04 -4.89 12.69
C GLY A 168 17.54 -4.04 11.51
N PRO A 169 18.33 -3.90 10.44
CA PRO A 169 17.99 -3.06 9.29
C PRO A 169 16.76 -3.56 8.52
N TYR A 170 15.88 -2.63 8.14
CA TYR A 170 14.67 -2.86 7.35
C TYR A 170 13.74 -3.93 7.95
N PRO A 171 13.32 -3.83 9.23
CA PRO A 171 12.58 -4.88 9.91
C PRO A 171 11.24 -5.23 9.22
N LEU A 172 10.54 -4.25 8.63
CA LEU A 172 9.27 -4.48 7.95
C LEU A 172 9.49 -5.10 6.56
N VAL A 173 10.41 -4.56 5.76
CA VAL A 173 10.70 -5.12 4.41
C VAL A 173 11.30 -6.53 4.52
N GLN A 174 12.13 -6.80 5.52
CA GLN A 174 12.65 -8.14 5.78
C GLN A 174 11.54 -9.11 6.22
N ALA A 175 10.56 -8.65 7.03
CA ALA A 175 9.40 -9.48 7.36
C ALA A 175 8.63 -9.86 6.09
N VAL A 176 8.31 -8.89 5.23
CA VAL A 176 7.64 -9.13 3.94
C VAL A 176 8.43 -10.12 3.07
N LYS A 177 9.74 -9.89 2.89
CA LYS A 177 10.62 -10.76 2.10
C LYS A 177 10.65 -12.20 2.63
N ARG A 178 10.80 -12.39 3.95
CA ARG A 178 10.80 -13.73 4.58
C ARG A 178 9.45 -14.42 4.39
N SER A 179 8.34 -13.73 4.65
CA SER A 179 6.99 -14.30 4.51
C SER A 179 6.65 -14.66 3.07
N LEU A 180 7.11 -13.88 2.08
CA LEU A 180 6.95 -14.20 0.67
C LEU A 180 7.77 -15.44 0.29
N GLY A 181 9.03 -15.50 0.72
CA GLY A 181 9.94 -16.62 0.45
C GLY A 181 9.68 -17.91 1.23
N SER A 182 8.83 -17.90 2.27
CA SER A 182 8.39 -19.13 2.93
C SER A 182 7.58 -20.00 1.97
N LEU A 183 7.86 -21.30 1.99
CA LEU A 183 6.92 -22.32 1.54
C LEU A 183 5.70 -22.36 2.47
#